data_AF-A0A9E0VBY5-F1
#
_entry.id   AF-A0A9E0VBY5-F1
#
_cell.length_a   1.000
_cell.length_b   1.000
_cell.length_c   1.000
_cell.angle_alpha   90.00
_cell.angle_beta   90.00
_cell.angle_gamma   90.00
#
_symmetry.space_group_name_H-M   'P 1'
#
loop_
_entity.id
_entity.type
_entity.pdbx_description
1 polymer ?
#
loop_
_entity_poly.entity_id
_entity_poly.type
_entity_poly.pdbx_seq_one_letter_code
_entity_poly.pdbx_strand_id
1 'polypeptide(L)'
;MADETINRVCLKLGDEPVENKTAYVYGFAKNVWLESLRRQKTHLNVDEVRVAAPPPAAEDFSGVCLDRCLAALPEDNRGLILDYFSEEKQAKIDLHKELAARLATTRTALRMRIVRIKQSLKSCVEECLAK
;
A
#
# COMPACT_ATOMS: atom_id res chain seq x y z
N MET A 1 10.00 15.29 8.95
CA MET A 1 10.34 14.16 8.04
C MET A 1 9.46 14.10 6.81
N ALA A 2 8.12 14.22 6.94
CA ALA A 2 7.20 14.17 5.80
C ALA A 2 7.50 15.25 4.75
N ASP A 3 7.56 16.52 5.15
CA ASP A 3 7.85 17.64 4.23
C ASP A 3 9.22 17.51 3.55
N GLU A 4 10.24 17.10 4.31
CA GLU A 4 11.59 16.88 3.78
C GLU A 4 11.63 15.73 2.76
N THR A 5 10.83 14.68 2.99
CA THR A 5 10.71 13.57 2.04
C THR A 5 10.04 14.03 0.75
N ILE A 6 8.93 14.77 0.86
CA ILE A 6 8.19 15.29 -0.30
C ILE A 6 9.07 16.24 -1.12
N ASN A 7 9.79 17.17 -0.48
CA ASN A 7 10.68 18.09 -1.18
C ASN A 7 11.78 17.34 -1.96
N ARG A 8 12.41 16.33 -1.35
CA ARG A 8 13.48 15.55 -2.02
C ARG A 8 12.94 14.72 -3.18
N VAL A 9 11.73 14.16 -3.06
CA VAL A 9 11.06 13.47 -4.16
C VAL A 9 10.77 14.45 -5.29
N CYS A 10 10.16 15.60 -5.00
CA CYS A 10 9.81 16.60 -6.01
C CYS A 10 11.03 17.12 -6.80
N LEU A 11 12.18 17.27 -6.15
CA LEU A 11 13.43 17.69 -6.80
C LEU A 11 14.02 16.64 -7.75
N LYS A 12 13.68 15.36 -7.60
CA LYS A 12 14.18 14.26 -8.44
C LYS A 12 13.14 13.66 -9.37
N LEU A 13 11.87 14.06 -9.22
CA LEU A 13 10.77 13.59 -10.05
C LEU A 13 10.81 14.32 -11.41
N GLY A 14 11.55 13.75 -12.36
CA GLY A 14 11.71 14.33 -13.69
C GLY A 14 12.94 13.83 -14.44
N ASP A 15 13.95 13.34 -13.72
CA ASP A 15 15.20 12.86 -14.32
C ASP A 15 15.05 11.48 -14.98
N GLU A 16 14.19 10.61 -14.45
CA GLU A 16 14.03 9.24 -14.95
C GLU A 16 12.57 8.75 -14.87
N PRO A 17 12.12 7.89 -15.81
CA PRO A 17 10.80 7.28 -15.75
C PRO A 17 10.70 6.31 -14.56
N VAL A 18 9.90 6.69 -13.56
CA VAL A 18 9.66 5.87 -12.36
C VAL A 18 8.49 4.91 -12.61
N GLU A 19 8.78 3.61 -12.66
CA GLU A 19 7.78 2.55 -12.89
C GLU A 19 6.83 2.38 -11.68
N ASN A 20 7.35 2.45 -10.45
CA ASN A 20 6.56 2.35 -9.21
C ASN A 20 6.79 3.56 -8.30
N LYS A 21 5.88 4.53 -8.37
CA LYS A 21 5.94 5.77 -7.60
C LYS A 21 5.90 5.54 -6.10
N THR A 22 5.14 4.54 -5.63
CA THR A 22 5.01 4.24 -4.20
C THR A 22 6.33 3.72 -3.63
N ALA A 23 6.95 2.75 -4.31
CA ALA A 23 8.25 2.21 -3.91
C ALA A 23 9.35 3.28 -3.96
N TYR A 24 9.30 4.15 -4.97
CA TYR A 24 10.22 5.28 -5.11
C TYR A 24 10.12 6.24 -3.92
N VAL A 25 8.91 6.75 -3.62
CA VAL A 25 8.67 7.64 -2.47
C VAL A 25 9.07 6.99 -1.14
N TYR A 26 8.76 5.71 -0.97
CA TYR A 26 9.14 4.95 0.22
C TYR A 26 10.66 4.87 0.40
N GLY A 27 11.41 4.69 -0.70
CA GLY A 27 12.88 4.72 -0.67
C GLY A 27 13.44 6.05 -0.16
N PHE A 28 12.84 7.18 -0.55
CA PHE A 28 13.22 8.49 -0.02
C PHE A 28 12.88 8.63 1.46
N ALA A 29 11.67 8.21 1.86
CA ALA A 29 11.24 8.25 3.26
C ALA A 29 12.21 7.47 4.16
N LYS A 30 12.61 6.27 3.72
CA LYS A 30 13.58 5.43 4.41
C LYS A 30 14.95 6.11 4.56
N ASN A 31 15.44 6.75 3.50
CA ASN A 31 16.74 7.42 3.53
C ASN A 31 16.74 8.66 4.44
N VAL A 32 15.67 9.48 4.38
CA VAL A 32 15.49 10.63 5.27
C VAL A 32 15.41 10.19 6.74
N TRP A 33 14.71 9.09 7.02
CA TRP A 33 14.63 8.52 8.35
C TRP A 33 16.00 8.03 8.86
N LEU A 34 16.76 7.29 8.04
CA LEU A 34 18.10 6.83 8.38
C LEU A 34 19.08 8.00 8.61
N GLU A 35 18.99 9.07 7.83
CA GLU A 35 19.78 10.29 8.03
C GLU A 35 19.46 10.95 9.37
N SER A 36 18.18 11.09 9.71
CA SER A 36 17.78 11.66 10.99
C SER A 36 18.23 10.81 12.17
N LEU A 37 18.15 9.49 12.07
CA LEU A 37 18.64 8.59 13.13
C LEU A 37 20.16 8.69 13.30
N ARG A 38 20.92 8.86 12.20
CA ARG A 38 22.36 9.14 12.27
C ARG A 38 22.64 10.49 12.93
N ARG A 39 21.94 11.56 12.56
CA ARG A 39 22.07 12.89 13.18
C ARG A 39 21.76 12.83 14.68
N GLN A 40 20.72 12.11 15.08
CA GLN A 40 20.35 11.97 16.48
C GLN A 40 21.44 11.24 17.29
N LYS A 41 22.11 10.24 16.70
CA LYS A 41 23.27 9.58 17.33
C LYS A 41 24.49 10.48 17.49
N THR A 42 24.70 11.46 16.61
CA THR A 42 25.83 12.40 16.70
C THR A 42 25.62 13.51 17.75
N HIS A 43 24.38 13.74 18.19
CA HIS A 43 24.03 14.80 19.15
C HIS A 43 23.77 14.31 20.59
N LEU A 44 23.90 13.01 20.86
CA LEU A 44 23.77 12.47 22.22
C LEU A 44 25.10 12.63 22.97
N ASN A 45 25.17 13.60 23.88
CA ASN A 45 26.11 13.54 25.02
C ASN A 45 25.81 12.25 25.80
N VAL A 46 26.87 11.52 26.16
CA VAL A 46 26.82 10.13 26.68
C VAL A 46 26.05 9.99 28.01
N ASP A 47 25.72 11.09 28.68
CA ASP A 47 25.17 11.07 30.05
C ASP A 47 23.64 10.95 30.18
N GLU A 48 22.85 11.00 29.09
CA GLU A 48 21.38 10.91 29.18
C GLU A 48 20.76 9.83 28.28
N VAL A 49 21.32 8.61 28.27
CA VAL A 49 20.66 7.48 27.60
C VAL A 49 19.57 6.90 28.49
N ARG A 50 18.38 7.50 28.48
CA ARG A 50 17.15 6.74 28.77
C ARG A 50 16.85 5.88 27.55
N VAL A 51 17.03 4.57 27.70
CA VAL A 51 16.59 3.58 26.70
C VAL A 51 15.07 3.67 26.63
N ALA A 52 14.56 4.44 25.66
CA ALA A 52 13.16 4.38 25.32
C ALA A 52 12.89 2.96 24.79
N ALA A 53 11.95 2.26 25.44
CA ALA A 53 11.44 1.00 24.94
C ALA A 53 11.03 1.20 23.47
N PRO A 54 11.35 0.24 22.58
CA PRO A 54 10.85 0.32 21.20
C PRO A 54 9.35 0.55 21.26
N PRO A 55 8.79 1.46 20.42
CA PRO A 55 7.35 1.61 20.35
C PRO A 55 6.75 0.21 20.14
N PRO A 56 5.65 -0.14 20.83
CA PRO A 56 4.98 -1.41 20.59
C PRO A 56 4.80 -1.53 19.08
N ALA A 57 5.22 -2.67 18.51
CA ALA A 57 5.02 -2.95 17.10
C ALA A 57 3.57 -2.60 16.81
N ALA A 58 3.33 -1.60 15.96
CA ALA A 58 1.98 -1.22 15.60
C ALA A 58 1.31 -2.51 15.11
N GLU A 59 0.38 -3.03 15.92
CA GLU A 59 -0.36 -4.23 15.59
C GLU A 59 -0.93 -3.97 14.19
N ASP A 60 -0.69 -4.89 13.26
CA ASP A 60 -1.10 -4.72 11.86
C ASP A 60 -2.62 -4.96 11.76
N PHE A 61 -3.38 -4.10 12.43
CA PHE A 61 -4.83 -4.04 12.39
C PHE A 61 -5.34 -3.87 10.96
N SER A 62 -4.50 -3.33 10.07
CA SER A 62 -4.82 -3.16 8.66
C SER A 62 -5.00 -4.51 7.94
N GLY A 63 -4.12 -5.49 8.22
CA GLY A 63 -4.25 -6.85 7.72
C GLY A 63 -5.49 -7.57 8.27
N VAL A 64 -5.70 -7.48 9.59
CA VAL A 64 -6.84 -8.14 10.27
C VAL A 64 -8.19 -7.60 9.77
N CYS A 65 -8.31 -6.28 9.61
CA CYS A 65 -9.51 -5.66 9.08
C CYS A 65 -9.73 -6.02 7.60
N LEU A 66 -8.66 -6.08 6.80
CA LEU A 66 -8.76 -6.49 5.40
C LEU A 66 -9.27 -7.93 5.28
N ASP A 67 -8.72 -8.88 6.04
CA ASP A 67 -9.14 -10.28 6.02
C ASP A 67 -10.60 -10.44 6.42
N ARG A 68 -11.03 -9.74 7.48
CA ARG A 68 -12.44 -9.71 7.90
C ARG A 68 -13.36 -9.16 6.81
N CYS A 69 -12.96 -8.05 6.18
CA CYS A 69 -13.75 -7.41 5.13
C CYS A 69 -13.80 -8.23 3.84
N LEU A 70 -12.72 -8.96 3.51
CA LEU A 70 -12.72 -9.93 2.42
C LEU A 70 -13.65 -11.11 2.72
N ALA A 71 -13.69 -11.60 3.96
CA ALA A 71 -14.58 -12.68 4.38
C ALA A 71 -16.07 -12.29 4.37
N ALA A 72 -16.39 -11.01 4.58
CA ALA A 72 -17.76 -10.48 4.53
C ALA A 72 -18.28 -10.24 3.09
N LEU A 73 -17.39 -10.28 2.09
CA LEU A 73 -17.74 -10.07 0.69
C LEU A 73 -18.44 -11.32 0.11
N PRO A 74 -19.41 -11.17 -0.82
CA PRO A 74 -19.96 -12.32 -1.54
C PRO A 74 -18.85 -13.15 -2.19
N GLU A 75 -18.97 -14.49 -2.16
CA GLU A 75 -17.91 -15.40 -2.59
C GLU A 75 -17.41 -15.12 -4.02
N ASP A 76 -18.34 -14.88 -4.95
CA ASP A 76 -18.03 -14.50 -6.33
C ASP A 76 -17.19 -13.21 -6.42
N ASN A 77 -17.49 -12.22 -5.57
CA ASN A 77 -16.77 -10.96 -5.55
C ASN A 77 -15.41 -11.10 -4.85
N ARG A 78 -15.31 -11.97 -3.84
CA ARG A 78 -14.07 -12.29 -3.14
C ARG A 78 -13.10 -13.03 -4.07
N GLY A 79 -13.57 -14.06 -4.76
CA GLY A 79 -12.77 -14.77 -5.76
C GLY A 79 -12.33 -13.83 -6.87
N LEU A 80 -13.25 -13.03 -7.41
CA LEU A 80 -12.95 -12.11 -8.50
C LEU A 80 -11.91 -11.04 -8.13
N ILE A 81 -11.97 -10.46 -6.94
CA ILE A 81 -11.02 -9.42 -6.52
C ILE A 81 -9.63 -10.01 -6.28
N LEU A 82 -9.54 -11.20 -5.69
CA LEU A 82 -8.27 -11.90 -5.47
C LEU A 82 -7.63 -12.31 -6.80
N ASP A 83 -8.40 -12.96 -7.67
CA ASP A 83 -7.97 -13.34 -9.02
C ASP A 83 -7.45 -12.13 -9.79
N TYR A 84 -8.17 -10.99 -9.75
CA TYR A 84 -7.81 -9.78 -10.50
C TYR A 84 -6.45 -9.16 -10.09
N PHE A 85 -5.97 -9.41 -8.87
CA PHE A 85 -4.70 -8.89 -8.35
C PHE A 85 -3.61 -9.96 -8.21
N SER A 86 -3.83 -11.19 -8.67
CA SER A 86 -2.89 -12.30 -8.55
C SER A 86 -1.60 -12.14 -9.37
N GLU A 87 -1.64 -11.39 -10.48
CA GLU A 87 -0.53 -11.24 -11.42
C GLU A 87 0.00 -9.81 -11.52
N GLU A 88 1.28 -9.69 -11.90
CA GLU A 88 1.99 -8.43 -12.09
C GLU A 88 2.44 -8.20 -13.55
N LYS A 89 2.83 -6.95 -13.86
CA LYS A 89 3.40 -6.54 -15.16
C LYS A 89 2.57 -7.00 -16.37
N GLN A 90 3.18 -7.68 -17.34
CA GLN A 90 2.54 -8.07 -18.59
C GLN A 90 1.50 -9.18 -18.38
N ALA A 91 1.77 -10.12 -17.45
CA ALA A 91 0.86 -11.22 -17.12
C ALA A 91 -0.51 -10.71 -16.63
N LYS A 92 -0.52 -9.56 -15.94
CA LYS A 92 -1.76 -8.88 -15.52
C LYS A 92 -2.68 -8.49 -16.68
N ILE A 93 -2.11 -8.06 -17.81
CA ILE A 93 -2.91 -7.60 -18.96
C ILE A 93 -3.66 -8.79 -19.57
N ASP A 94 -2.98 -9.93 -19.69
CA ASP A 94 -3.54 -11.14 -20.28
C ASP A 94 -4.52 -11.82 -19.32
N LEU A 95 -4.18 -11.90 -18.03
CA LEU A 95 -5.10 -12.29 -16.97
C LEU A 95 -6.42 -11.50 -17.01
N HIS A 96 -6.36 -10.17 -17.17
CA HIS A 96 -7.57 -9.33 -17.22
C HIS A 96 -8.40 -9.57 -18.49
N LYS A 97 -7.78 -9.97 -19.60
CA LYS A 97 -8.52 -10.39 -20.80
C LYS A 97 -9.21 -11.73 -20.57
N GLU A 98 -8.50 -12.70 -19.99
CA GLU A 98 -9.02 -14.03 -19.67
C GLU A 98 -10.18 -13.96 -18.68
N LEU A 99 -10.05 -13.18 -17.61
CA LEU A 99 -11.11 -12.97 -16.62
C LEU A 99 -12.36 -12.34 -17.25
N ALA A 100 -12.19 -11.39 -18.18
CA ALA A 100 -13.31 -10.80 -18.90
C ALA A 100 -14.00 -11.81 -19.82
N ALA A 101 -13.22 -12.63 -20.54
CA ALA A 101 -13.75 -13.69 -21.39
C ALA A 101 -14.50 -14.77 -20.58
N ARG A 102 -13.92 -15.23 -19.46
CA ARG A 102 -14.53 -16.23 -18.55
C ARG A 102 -15.88 -15.76 -18.00
N LEU A 103 -16.03 -14.47 -17.74
CA LEU A 103 -17.25 -13.86 -17.23
C LEU A 103 -18.18 -13.35 -18.35
N ALA A 104 -17.89 -13.66 -19.62
CA ALA A 104 -18.64 -13.20 -20.79
C ALA A 104 -18.91 -11.68 -20.78
N THR A 105 -17.91 -10.89 -20.37
CA THR A 105 -18.03 -9.45 -20.16
C THR A 105 -16.93 -8.68 -20.88
N THR A 106 -17.07 -7.36 -20.97
CA THR A 106 -16.01 -6.49 -21.51
C THR A 106 -14.98 -6.15 -20.44
N ARG A 107 -13.74 -5.85 -20.84
CA ARG A 107 -12.70 -5.36 -19.89
C ARG A 107 -13.14 -4.11 -19.13
N THR A 108 -13.92 -3.24 -19.78
CA THR A 108 -14.48 -2.04 -19.15
C THR A 108 -15.49 -2.40 -18.07
N ALA A 109 -16.41 -3.32 -18.36
CA ALA A 109 -17.39 -3.79 -17.38
C ALA A 109 -16.73 -4.55 -16.22
N LEU A 110 -15.70 -5.37 -16.49
CA LEU A 110 -14.87 -6.00 -15.46
C LEU A 110 -14.24 -4.95 -14.53
N ARG A 111 -13.59 -3.92 -15.09
CA ARG A 111 -13.00 -2.82 -14.29
C ARG A 111 -14.04 -2.11 -13.43
N MET A 112 -15.21 -1.80 -13.97
CA MET A 112 -16.28 -1.16 -13.20
C MET A 112 -16.76 -2.03 -12.04
N ARG A 113 -16.86 -3.35 -12.26
CA ARG A 113 -17.18 -4.30 -11.18
C ARG A 113 -16.11 -4.30 -10.10
N ILE A 114 -14.83 -4.32 -10.47
CA ILE A 114 -13.70 -4.24 -9.53
C ILE A 114 -13.72 -2.94 -8.73
N VAL A 115 -13.98 -1.79 -9.36
CA VAL A 115 -14.08 -0.49 -8.67
C VAL A 115 -15.14 -0.53 -7.57
N ARG A 116 -16.32 -1.09 -7.85
CA ARG A 116 -17.39 -1.24 -6.86
C ARG A 116 -17.00 -2.15 -5.70
N ILE A 117 -16.34 -3.26 -6.00
CA ILE A 117 -15.83 -4.18 -4.96
C ILE A 117 -14.79 -3.46 -4.09
N LYS A 118 -13.85 -2.72 -4.69
CA LYS A 118 -12.86 -1.94 -3.93
C LYS A 118 -13.49 -0.86 -3.07
N GLN A 119 -14.54 -0.20 -3.53
CA GLN A 119 -15.29 0.78 -2.72
C GLN A 119 -15.90 0.12 -1.49
N SER A 120 -16.55 -1.03 -1.66
CA SER A 120 -17.12 -1.79 -0.54
C SER A 120 -16.06 -2.25 0.47
N LEU A 121 -14.92 -2.79 -0.01
CA LEU A 121 -13.81 -3.17 0.85
C LEU A 121 -13.22 -1.97 1.59
N LYS A 122 -13.06 -0.84 0.90
CA LYS A 122 -12.53 0.38 1.50
C LYS A 122 -13.42 0.85 2.66
N SER A 123 -14.74 0.97 2.43
CA SER A 123 -15.67 1.39 3.48
C SER A 123 -15.66 0.44 4.68
N CYS A 124 -15.65 -0.87 4.43
CA CYS A 124 -15.58 -1.87 5.50
C CYS A 124 -14.28 -1.75 6.32
N VAL A 125 -13.13 -1.59 5.65
CA VAL A 125 -11.83 -1.47 6.33
C VAL A 125 -11.77 -0.16 7.13
N GLU A 126 -12.27 0.95 6.58
CA GLU A 126 -12.36 2.23 7.28
C GLU A 126 -13.23 2.12 8.55
N GLU A 127 -14.40 1.47 8.46
CA GLU A 127 -15.26 1.21 9.63
C GLU A 127 -14.63 0.26 10.64
N CYS A 128 -13.84 -0.72 10.19
CA CYS A 128 -13.16 -1.67 11.05
C CYS A 128 -12.00 -1.02 11.82
N LEU A 129 -11.21 -0.17 11.14
CA LEU A 129 -10.10 0.56 11.76
C LEU A 129 -10.55 1.72 12.65
N ALA A 130 -11.79 2.19 12.48
CA ALA A 130 -12.39 3.22 13.35
C ALA A 130 -12.98 2.65 14.65
N LYS A 131 -12.96 1.32 14.84
CA LYS A 131 -13.37 0.63 16.07
C LYS A 131 -12.15 0.29 16.91
#